data_AF-A0A8I0CGF9-F1
#
_entry.id   AF-A0A8I0CGF9-F1
#
_cell.length_a   1.000
_cell.length_b   1.000
_cell.length_c   1.000
_cell.angle_alpha   90.00
_cell.angle_beta   90.00
_cell.angle_gamma   90.00
#
_symmetry.space_group_name_H-M   'P 1'
#
loop_
_entity.id
_entity.type
_entity.pdbx_description
1 polymer ?
#
loop_
_entity_poly.entity_id
_entity_poly.type
_entity_poly.pdbx_seq_one_letter_code
_entity_poly.pdbx_strand_id
1 'polypeptide(L)'
;MNKTLIATTVAGIVLLASNAQAQTVPEGYQLQQVLMMSRHNLRAPLANNGSVLEQSTPNKWPEWDVPGGQLTTKGGVLEVYMGHYMREWLAEQGMVKSGECPPP
;
A
#
# COMPACT_ATOMS: atom_id res chain seq x y z
N MET A 1 11.60 44.77 1.34
CA MET A 1 11.05 43.43 1.64
C MET A 1 12.10 42.65 2.42
N ASN A 2 11.83 42.37 3.71
CA ASN A 2 12.86 41.91 4.65
C ASN A 2 13.12 40.41 4.45
N LYS A 3 14.13 40.05 3.65
CA LYS A 3 14.47 38.67 3.26
C LYS A 3 14.67 37.75 4.46
N THR A 4 15.16 38.30 5.57
CA THR A 4 15.34 37.60 6.85
C THR A 4 14.01 37.20 7.49
N LEU A 5 12.98 38.04 7.37
CA LEU A 5 11.63 37.76 7.87
C LEU A 5 10.92 36.68 7.05
N ILE A 6 11.18 36.63 5.74
CA ILE A 6 10.66 35.58 4.86
C ILE A 6 11.33 34.24 5.17
N ALA A 7 12.66 34.23 5.37
CA ALA A 7 13.41 33.03 5.70
C ALA A 7 12.98 32.41 7.05
N THR A 8 12.76 33.22 8.08
CA THR A 8 12.29 32.72 9.39
C THR A 8 10.87 32.18 9.34
N THR A 9 9.96 32.83 8.60
CA THR A 9 8.59 32.33 8.43
C THR A 9 8.55 30.99 7.68
N VAL A 10 9.37 30.82 6.63
CA VAL A 10 9.45 29.55 5.89
C VAL A 10 10.01 28.43 6.78
N ALA A 11 11.07 28.68 7.55
CA ALA A 11 11.63 27.68 8.47
C ALA A 11 10.63 27.25 9.57
N GLY A 12 9.85 28.19 10.10
CA GLY A 12 8.80 27.90 11.09
C GLY A 12 7.67 27.02 10.55
N ILE A 13 7.28 27.21 9.29
CA ILE A 13 6.23 26.41 8.63
C ILE A 13 6.71 24.96 8.39
N VAL A 14 7.97 24.77 8.01
CA VAL A 14 8.56 23.42 7.81
C VAL A 14 8.60 22.62 9.12
N LEU A 15 8.90 23.28 10.25
CA LEU A 15 8.94 22.62 11.56
C LEU A 15 7.54 22.20 12.07
N LEU A 16 6.48 22.95 11.73
CA LEU A 16 5.11 22.63 12.14
C LEU A 16 4.51 21.45 11.36
N ALA A 17 4.89 21.28 10.08
CA ALA A 17 4.41 20.19 9.22
C ALA A 17 4.99 18.80 9.57
N SER A 18 5.99 18.72 10.46
CA SER A 18 6.74 17.50 10.76
C SER A 18 6.17 16.66 11.92
N ASN A 19 5.04 17.04 12.52
CA ASN A 19 4.53 16.43 13.76
C ASN A 19 3.53 15.27 13.56
N ALA A 20 3.28 14.82 12.32
CA ALA A 20 2.49 13.61 12.08
C ALA A 20 3.38 12.37 12.19
N GLN A 21 3.84 12.04 13.41
CA GLN A 21 4.48 10.75 13.68
C GLN A 21 3.41 9.72 14.06
N ALA A 22 3.57 8.50 13.54
CA ALA A 22 2.77 7.37 14.01
C ALA A 22 3.09 7.13 15.50
N GLN A 23 2.06 6.98 16.32
CA GLN A 23 2.25 6.60 17.72
C GLN A 23 2.85 5.20 17.76
N THR A 24 3.92 5.03 18.54
CA THR A 24 4.51 3.72 18.80
C THR A 24 3.61 2.92 19.72
N VAL A 25 3.63 1.59 19.58
CA VAL A 25 2.87 0.70 20.48
C VAL A 25 3.42 0.86 21.91
N PRO A 26 2.56 1.10 22.93
CA PRO A 26 3.01 1.21 24.31
C PRO A 26 3.65 -0.08 24.84
N GLU A 27 4.57 0.06 25.80
CA GLU A 27 5.20 -1.08 26.45
C GLU A 27 4.17 -1.94 27.21
N GLY A 28 4.36 -3.27 27.20
CA GLY A 28 3.47 -4.23 27.87
C GLY A 28 2.20 -4.59 27.10
N TYR A 29 1.96 -4.00 25.93
CA TYR A 29 0.83 -4.37 25.08
C TYR A 29 1.16 -5.63 24.27
N GLN A 30 0.22 -6.56 24.23
CA GLN A 30 0.34 -7.80 23.46
C GLN A 30 -0.81 -7.89 22.45
N LEU A 31 -0.48 -8.00 21.16
CA LEU A 31 -1.46 -8.24 20.11
C LEU A 31 -2.16 -9.59 20.34
N GLN A 32 -3.48 -9.63 20.22
CA GLN A 32 -4.30 -10.83 20.47
C GLN A 32 -5.06 -11.30 19.23
N GLN A 33 -5.43 -10.38 18.34
CA GLN A 33 -6.25 -10.68 17.18
C GLN A 33 -6.01 -9.64 16.09
N VAL A 34 -6.06 -10.06 14.83
CA VAL A 34 -5.97 -9.18 13.66
C VAL A 34 -7.11 -9.50 12.70
N LEU A 35 -7.72 -8.45 12.17
CA LEU A 35 -8.66 -8.52 11.05
C LEU A 35 -8.12 -7.64 9.93
N MET A 36 -7.89 -8.23 8.75
CA MET A 36 -7.38 -7.52 7.58
C MET A 36 -8.47 -7.39 6.53
N MET A 37 -8.85 -6.16 6.20
CA MET A 37 -9.71 -5.89 5.06
C MET A 37 -8.83 -5.60 3.85
N SER A 38 -8.64 -6.60 2.99
CA SER A 38 -7.78 -6.48 1.80
C SER A 38 -8.59 -6.19 0.54
N ARG A 39 -7.98 -5.43 -0.38
CA ARG A 39 -8.42 -5.31 -1.77
C ARG A 39 -7.50 -6.17 -2.63
N HIS A 40 -8.02 -6.69 -3.74
CA HIS A 40 -7.18 -7.30 -4.77
C HIS A 40 -6.05 -6.34 -5.21
N ASN A 41 -4.88 -6.92 -5.51
CA ASN A 41 -3.73 -6.18 -6.03
C ASN A 41 -3.91 -5.81 -7.52
N LEU A 42 -2.80 -5.54 -8.22
CA LEU A 42 -2.78 -5.09 -9.61
C LEU A 42 -3.44 -6.09 -10.57
N ARG A 43 -4.50 -5.63 -11.23
CA ARG A 43 -5.28 -6.37 -12.23
C ARG A 43 -5.38 -5.62 -13.54
N ALA A 44 -5.63 -6.35 -14.63
CA ALA A 44 -6.01 -5.74 -15.89
C ALA A 44 -7.35 -4.99 -15.77
N PRO A 45 -7.58 -3.94 -16.57
CA PRO A 45 -8.85 -3.22 -16.62
C PRO A 45 -10.04 -4.17 -16.84
N LEU A 46 -11.19 -3.83 -16.26
CA LEU A 46 -12.44 -4.56 -16.50
C LEU A 46 -13.02 -4.27 -17.89
N ALA A 47 -12.60 -3.16 -18.50
CA ALA A 47 -13.05 -2.72 -19.80
C ALA A 47 -12.37 -3.54 -20.91
N ASN A 48 -13.16 -4.27 -21.68
CA ASN A 48 -12.75 -5.07 -22.83
C ASN A 48 -13.62 -4.76 -24.07
N ASN A 49 -13.15 -5.17 -25.25
CA ASN A 49 -13.80 -5.22 -26.57
C ASN A 49 -15.22 -4.63 -26.64
N GLY A 50 -15.34 -3.35 -27.01
CA GLY A 50 -16.59 -2.61 -27.19
C GLY A 50 -16.98 -1.73 -26.01
N SER A 51 -16.24 -1.78 -24.90
CA SER A 51 -16.51 -0.96 -23.70
C SER A 51 -16.52 0.55 -23.98
N VAL A 52 -17.15 1.30 -23.08
CA VAL A 52 -17.10 2.78 -23.08
C VAL A 52 -15.67 3.29 -23.18
N LEU A 53 -14.69 2.60 -22.58
CA LEU A 53 -13.29 2.99 -22.61
C LEU A 53 -12.72 3.03 -24.04
N GLU A 54 -13.09 2.05 -24.87
CA GLU A 54 -12.69 2.00 -26.28
C GLU A 54 -13.36 3.12 -27.10
N GLN A 55 -14.63 3.42 -26.80
CA GLN A 55 -15.39 4.46 -27.50
C GLN A 55 -15.00 5.89 -27.06
N SER A 56 -14.33 6.04 -25.93
CA SER A 56 -14.04 7.36 -25.32
C SER A 56 -12.82 8.06 -25.93
N THR A 57 -12.03 7.39 -26.77
CA THR A 57 -10.81 7.97 -27.35
C THR A 57 -10.49 7.32 -28.70
N PRO A 58 -9.93 8.08 -29.68
CA PRO A 58 -9.46 7.49 -30.93
C PRO A 58 -8.11 6.74 -30.78
N ASN A 59 -7.48 6.80 -29.61
CA ASN A 59 -6.19 6.15 -29.37
C ASN A 59 -6.34 4.65 -29.09
N LYS A 60 -5.32 3.88 -29.45
CA LYS A 60 -5.24 2.46 -29.06
C LYS A 60 -4.82 2.33 -27.59
N TRP A 61 -5.57 1.54 -26.84
CA TRP A 61 -5.19 1.18 -25.47
C TRP A 61 -4.05 0.16 -25.48
N PRO A 62 -3.09 0.24 -24.52
CA PRO A 62 -2.08 -0.78 -24.34
C PRO A 62 -2.71 -2.14 -24.02
N GLU A 63 -2.17 -3.19 -24.61
CA GLU A 63 -2.58 -4.57 -24.32
C GLU A 63 -2.01 -5.03 -22.98
N TRP A 64 -2.78 -5.88 -22.30
CA TRP A 64 -2.36 -6.57 -21.09
C TRP A 64 -2.08 -8.04 -21.42
N ASP A 65 -1.13 -8.62 -20.70
CA ASP A 65 -0.71 -10.02 -20.83
C ASP A 65 -1.71 -11.02 -20.22
N VAL A 66 -2.72 -10.52 -19.51
CA VAL A 66 -3.80 -11.30 -18.91
C VAL A 66 -5.18 -10.77 -19.34
N PRO A 67 -6.23 -11.63 -19.36
CA PRO A 67 -7.58 -11.19 -19.64
C PRO A 67 -8.09 -10.09 -18.71
N GLY A 68 -9.03 -9.29 -19.20
CA GLY A 68 -9.63 -8.18 -18.44
C GLY A 68 -10.16 -8.61 -17.07
N GLY A 69 -9.87 -7.79 -16.05
CA GLY A 69 -10.25 -8.05 -14.66
C GLY A 69 -9.39 -9.05 -13.89
N GLN A 70 -8.52 -9.81 -14.56
CA GLN A 70 -7.67 -10.80 -13.88
C GLN A 70 -6.45 -10.16 -13.22
N LEU A 71 -5.96 -10.82 -12.16
CA LEU A 71 -4.73 -10.44 -11.49
C LEU A 71 -3.54 -10.66 -12.44
N THR A 72 -2.65 -9.67 -12.50
CA THR A 72 -1.41 -9.79 -13.28
C THR A 72 -0.36 -10.59 -12.51
N THR A 73 0.63 -11.16 -13.19
CA THR A 73 1.78 -11.81 -12.53
C THR A 73 2.49 -10.84 -11.59
N LYS A 74 2.66 -9.58 -12.00
CA LYS A 74 3.21 -8.52 -11.14
C LYS A 74 2.33 -8.26 -9.91
N GLY A 75 1.01 -8.27 -10.07
CA GLY A 75 0.06 -8.17 -8.96
C GLY A 75 0.26 -9.28 -7.93
N GLY A 76 0.50 -10.51 -8.39
CA GLY A 76 0.87 -11.62 -7.51
C GLY A 76 2.18 -11.39 -6.76
N VAL A 77 3.23 -10.93 -7.44
CA VAL A 77 4.52 -10.60 -6.80
C VAL A 77 4.37 -9.50 -5.74
N LEU A 78 3.59 -8.47 -6.03
CA LEU A 78 3.31 -7.39 -5.07
C LEU A 78 2.56 -7.92 -3.84
N GLU A 79 1.61 -8.84 -4.05
CA GLU A 79 0.88 -9.48 -2.93
C GLU A 79 1.79 -10.39 -2.09
N VAL A 80 2.77 -11.06 -2.71
CA VAL A 80 3.80 -11.80 -1.97
C VAL A 80 4.61 -10.89 -1.06
N TYR A 81 5.01 -9.70 -1.53
CA TYR A 81 5.71 -8.73 -0.69
C TYR A 81 4.84 -8.23 0.46
N MET A 82 3.57 -7.95 0.21
CA MET A 82 2.62 -7.58 1.27
C MET A 82 2.48 -8.70 2.30
N GLY A 83 2.30 -9.94 1.85
CA GLY A 83 2.20 -11.11 2.74
C GLY A 83 3.48 -11.35 3.54
N HIS A 84 4.65 -11.16 2.94
CA HIS A 84 5.94 -11.28 3.62
C HIS A 84 6.10 -10.22 4.72
N TYR A 85 5.84 -8.96 4.41
CA TYR A 85 5.85 -7.87 5.40
C TYR A 85 4.89 -8.17 6.56
N MET A 86 3.64 -8.55 6.24
CA MET A 86 2.64 -8.87 7.26
C MET A 86 3.06 -10.05 8.13
N ARG A 87 3.72 -11.06 7.55
CA ARG A 87 4.25 -12.21 8.28
C ARG A 87 5.36 -11.80 9.25
N GLU A 88 6.30 -10.97 8.81
CA GLU A 88 7.38 -10.47 9.67
C GLU A 88 6.82 -9.63 10.81
N TRP A 89 5.90 -8.72 10.51
CA TRP A 89 5.24 -7.89 11.52
C TRP A 89 4.44 -8.74 12.53
N LEU A 90 3.67 -9.73 12.07
CA LEU A 90 2.95 -10.63 12.98
C LEU A 90 3.92 -11.43 13.88
N ALA A 91 5.10 -11.80 13.37
CA ALA A 91 6.11 -12.49 14.16
C ALA A 91 6.74 -11.58 15.22
N GLU A 92 7.03 -10.32 14.85
CA GLU A 92 7.50 -9.29 15.78
C GLU A 92 6.47 -9.04 16.90
N GLN A 93 5.19 -9.04 16.57
CA GLN A 93 4.10 -8.91 17.54
C GLN A 93 3.80 -10.21 18.32
N GLY A 94 4.56 -11.29 18.11
CA GLY A 94 4.41 -12.57 18.82
C GLY A 94 3.18 -13.38 18.43
N MET A 95 2.48 -13.03 17.35
CA MET A 95 1.28 -13.74 16.88
C MET A 95 1.63 -15.05 16.16
N VAL A 96 2.79 -15.10 15.51
CA VAL A 96 3.30 -16.29 14.79
C VAL A 96 4.80 -16.44 15.01
N LYS A 97 5.35 -17.63 14.79
CA LYS A 97 6.80 -17.85 14.86
C LYS A 97 7.44 -17.62 13.49
N SER A 98 8.63 -17.04 13.45
CA SER A 98 9.41 -16.93 12.22
C SER A 98 9.90 -18.32 11.76
N GLY A 99 9.92 -18.57 10.46
CA GLY A 99 10.41 -19.84 9.87
C GLY A 99 9.49 -21.05 10.01
N GLU A 100 8.41 -20.97 10.78
CA GLU A 100 7.46 -22.07 11.00
C GLU A 100 6.07 -21.72 10.46
N CYS A 101 5.29 -22.69 9.99
CA CYS A 101 3.88 -22.45 9.69
C CYS A 101 3.09 -22.27 11.01
N PRO A 102 2.07 -21.39 11.05
CA PRO A 102 1.16 -21.34 12.19
C PRO A 102 0.42 -22.68 12.36
N PRO A 103 -0.02 -23.02 13.58
CA PRO A 103 -0.85 -24.21 13.80
C PRO A 103 -2.16 -24.10 12.99
N PRO A 104 -2.74 -25.24 12.55
CA PRO A 104 -3.99 -25.28 11.80
C PRO A 104 -5.19 -24.81 12.60
#